data_AF-I3S5C4-F1
#
_entry.id   AF-I3S5C4-F1
#
_cell.length_a   1.000
_cell.length_b   1.000
_cell.length_c   1.000
_cell.angle_alpha   90.00
_cell.angle_beta   90.00
_cell.angle_gamma   90.00
#
_symmetry.space_group_name_H-M   'P 1'
#
loop_
_entity.id
_entity.type
_entity.pdbx_description
1 polymer ?
#
loop_
_entity_poly.entity_id
_entity_poly.type
_entity_poly.pdbx_seq_one_letter_code
_entity_poly.pdbx_strand_id
1 'polypeptide(L)'
;MKKYLNKKKNVMLQFGNNLWPVKLLHMRLNGAKLSKGWALFAGESKLVAGDVCVFELINKEDAVFDVHIFKGHCSYFTHVKCNE
;
A
#
# COMPACT_ATOMS: atom_id res chain seq x y z
N MET A 1 -8.50 13.54 2.19
CA MET A 1 -7.71 12.64 3.07
C MET A 1 -6.85 13.37 4.14
N LYS A 2 -6.38 14.61 3.90
CA LYS A 2 -5.36 15.30 4.73
C LYS A 2 -5.71 15.61 6.21
N LYS A 3 -6.97 15.89 6.55
CA LYS A 3 -7.37 16.30 7.91
C LYS A 3 -7.23 15.20 8.97
N TYR A 4 -7.43 13.94 8.58
CA TYR A 4 -7.63 12.85 9.54
C TYR A 4 -6.33 12.15 9.94
N LEU A 5 -5.34 12.16 9.05
CA LEU A 5 -4.07 11.46 9.26
C LEU A 5 -2.97 12.37 9.83
N ASN A 6 -3.13 13.69 9.78
CA ASN A 6 -2.09 14.67 10.18
C ASN A 6 -1.59 14.52 11.63
N LYS A 7 -2.39 13.92 12.52
CA LYS A 7 -2.02 13.65 13.92
C LYS A 7 -1.65 12.19 14.17
N LYS A 8 -1.87 11.29 13.20
CA LYS A 8 -1.62 9.85 13.34
C LYS A 8 -0.16 9.53 13.03
N LYS A 9 0.49 8.80 13.93
CA LYS A 9 1.87 8.28 13.76
C LYS A 9 1.90 6.82 13.29
N ASN A 10 0.80 6.10 13.50
CA ASN A 10 0.59 4.73 13.07
C ASN A 10 -0.77 4.63 12.37
N VAL A 11 -0.86 3.70 11.43
CA VAL A 11 -2.09 3.27 10.76
C VAL A 11 -2.13 1.74 10.81
N MET A 12 -3.32 1.17 10.67
CA MET A 12 -3.49 -0.28 10.53
C MET A 12 -3.82 -0.59 9.08
N LEU A 13 -3.11 -1.54 8.48
CA LEU A 13 -3.48 -2.11 7.18
C LEU A 13 -4.24 -3.39 7.44
N GLN A 14 -5.46 -3.49 6.93
CA GLN A 14 -6.23 -4.72 6.88
C GLN A 14 -6.06 -5.36 5.52
N PHE A 15 -5.78 -6.65 5.49
CA PHE A 15 -5.75 -7.43 4.25
C PHE A 15 -6.27 -8.84 4.54
N GLY A 16 -7.44 -9.17 3.97
CA GLY A 16 -8.22 -10.32 4.40
C GLY A 16 -8.62 -10.20 5.88
N ASN A 17 -8.29 -11.22 6.66
CA ASN A 17 -8.62 -11.29 8.10
C ASN A 17 -7.50 -10.81 9.03
N ASN A 18 -6.42 -10.27 8.46
CA ASN A 18 -5.20 -9.94 9.18
C ASN A 18 -5.01 -8.42 9.24
N LEU A 19 -4.30 -7.96 10.27
CA LEU A 19 -4.02 -6.55 10.54
C LEU A 19 -2.52 -6.32 10.76
N TRP A 20 -1.97 -5.32 10.08
CA TRP A 20 -0.56 -4.94 10.18
C TRP A 20 -0.41 -3.51 10.67
N PRO A 21 0.30 -3.27 11.80
CA PRO A 21 0.61 -1.93 12.24
C PRO A 21 1.73 -1.33 11.39
N VAL A 22 1.48 -0.16 10.79
CA VAL A 22 2.46 0.54 9.94
C VAL A 22 2.64 1.98 10.41
N LYS A 23 3.90 2.41 10.53
CA LYS A 23 4.24 3.80 10.88
C LYS A 23 4.01 4.73 9.70
N LEU A 24 3.28 5.80 9.96
CA LEU A 24 3.07 6.91 9.02
C LEU A 24 4.05 8.04 9.34
N LEU A 25 4.96 8.32 8.40
CA LEU A 25 5.88 9.45 8.51
C LEU A 25 5.33 10.63 7.69
N HIS A 26 5.00 11.71 8.38
CA HIS A 26 4.60 12.98 7.76
C HIS A 26 5.81 13.67 7.12
N MET A 27 5.66 14.07 5.87
CA MET A 27 6.67 14.82 5.12
C MET A 27 6.31 16.30 5.07
N ARG A 28 7.33 17.17 4.95
CA ARG A 28 7.16 18.64 5.03
C ARG A 28 6.22 19.22 3.96
N LEU A 29 6.08 18.55 2.81
CA LEU A 29 5.29 19.03 1.65
C LEU A 29 3.91 18.35 1.53
N ASN A 30 3.18 18.23 2.65
CA ASN A 30 1.82 17.66 2.68
C ASN A 30 1.68 16.21 2.19
N GLY A 31 2.77 15.46 2.17
CA GLY A 31 2.80 14.03 1.88
C GLY A 31 3.00 13.21 3.15
N ALA A 32 2.67 11.93 3.09
CA ALA A 32 3.02 10.98 4.12
C ALA A 32 3.51 9.70 3.47
N LYS A 33 4.42 8.99 4.14
CA LYS A 33 4.90 7.68 3.70
C LYS A 33 4.66 6.62 4.74
N LEU A 34 4.30 5.42 4.27
CA LEU A 34 4.37 4.20 5.07
C LEU A 34 5.84 3.85 5.29
N SER A 35 6.20 3.52 6.52
CA SER A 35 7.60 3.31 6.91
C SER A 35 7.79 1.99 7.67
N LYS A 36 8.09 2.02 8.97
CA LYS A 36 8.22 0.79 9.78
C LYS A 36 6.95 -0.05 9.67
N GLY A 37 7.08 -1.35 9.42
CA GLY A 37 5.97 -2.28 9.23
C GLY A 37 5.57 -2.48 7.76
N TRP A 38 5.90 -1.55 6.86
CA TRP A 38 5.59 -1.69 5.43
C TRP A 38 6.29 -2.89 4.78
N ALA A 39 7.58 -3.07 5.03
CA ALA A 39 8.35 -4.17 4.43
C ALA A 39 7.82 -5.56 4.85
N LEU A 40 7.38 -5.69 6.10
CA LEU A 40 6.77 -6.92 6.61
C LEU A 40 5.43 -7.19 5.89
N PHE A 41 4.55 -6.19 5.84
CA PHE A 41 3.29 -6.27 5.11
C PHE A 41 3.52 -6.64 3.63
N ALA A 42 4.45 -5.98 2.95
CA ALA A 42 4.75 -6.23 1.54
C ALA A 42 5.27 -7.66 1.31
N GLY A 43 6.10 -8.18 2.21
CA GLY A 43 6.57 -9.56 2.16
C GLY A 43 5.44 -10.59 2.34
N GLU A 44 4.63 -10.43 3.39
CA GLU A 44 3.56 -11.37 3.72
C GLU A 44 2.40 -11.35 2.72
N SER A 45 2.10 -10.17 2.16
CA SER A 45 1.12 -10.01 1.06
C SER A 45 1.68 -10.41 -0.32
N LYS A 46 2.95 -10.83 -0.38
CA LYS A 46 3.66 -11.20 -1.62
C LYS A 46 3.54 -10.11 -2.68
N LEU A 47 3.72 -8.85 -2.25
CA LEU A 47 3.66 -7.69 -3.12
C LEU A 47 4.93 -7.62 -3.97
N VAL A 48 4.76 -7.45 -5.28
CA VAL A 48 5.88 -7.32 -6.22
C VAL A 48 5.80 -5.99 -6.98
N ALA A 49 6.91 -5.58 -7.58
CA ALA A 49 6.92 -4.40 -8.44
C ALA A 49 5.94 -4.60 -9.61
N GLY A 50 5.08 -3.60 -9.84
CA GLY A 50 4.00 -3.66 -10.82
C GLY A 50 2.62 -3.95 -10.22
N ASP A 51 2.55 -4.47 -9.00
CA ASP A 51 1.28 -4.59 -8.28
C ASP A 51 0.73 -3.20 -7.89
N VAL A 52 -0.60 -3.07 -7.92
CA VAL A 52 -1.30 -1.86 -7.50
C VAL A 52 -2.01 -2.12 -6.17
N CYS A 53 -1.67 -1.32 -5.16
CA CYS A 53 -2.36 -1.32 -3.86
C CYS A 53 -3.35 -0.15 -3.79
N VAL A 54 -4.61 -0.44 -3.50
CA VAL A 54 -5.63 0.55 -3.15
C VAL A 54 -5.85 0.50 -1.64
N PHE A 55 -5.75 1.65 -0.98
CA PHE A 55 -5.95 1.78 0.46
C PHE A 55 -7.26 2.51 0.73
N GLU A 56 -8.29 1.78 1.16
CA GLU A 56 -9.60 2.31 1.50
C GLU A 56 -9.70 2.56 3.00
N LEU A 57 -10.00 3.80 3.43
CA LEU A 57 -10.14 4.12 4.84
C LEU A 57 -11.49 3.65 5.39
N ILE A 58 -11.49 2.54 6.13
CA ILE A 58 -12.72 1.92 6.68
C ILE A 58 -13.01 2.33 8.13
N ASN A 59 -11.99 2.72 8.91
CA ASN A 59 -12.16 3.28 10.25
C ASN A 59 -11.23 4.49 10.45
N LYS A 60 -11.85 5.66 10.69
CA LYS A 60 -11.14 6.94 10.85
C LYS A 60 -10.52 7.11 12.23
N GLU A 61 -11.16 6.60 13.28
CA GLU A 61 -10.72 6.75 14.67
C GLU A 61 -9.43 5.97 14.89
N ASP A 62 -9.36 4.73 14.42
CA ASP A 62 -8.19 3.86 14.54
C ASP A 62 -7.24 3.96 13.32
N ALA A 63 -7.64 4.71 12.29
CA ALA A 63 -6.93 4.84 11.03
C ALA A 63 -6.62 3.47 10.39
N VAL A 64 -7.67 2.67 10.22
CA VAL A 64 -7.62 1.35 9.55
C VAL A 64 -7.92 1.52 8.08
N PHE A 65 -7.01 1.04 7.23
CA PHE A 65 -7.17 0.97 5.80
C PHE A 65 -7.38 -0.48 5.37
N ASP A 66 -8.48 -0.78 4.69
CA ASP A 66 -8.60 -2.03 3.94
C ASP A 66 -7.77 -1.93 2.67
N VAL A 67 -6.97 -2.96 2.41
CA VAL A 67 -6.01 -2.97 1.30
C VAL A 67 -6.47 -3.93 0.23
N HIS A 68 -6.71 -3.39 -0.96
CA HIS A 68 -7.03 -4.18 -2.15
C HIS A 68 -5.80 -4.24 -3.06
N ILE A 69 -5.29 -5.44 -3.32
CA ILE A 69 -4.10 -5.65 -4.16
C ILE A 69 -4.53 -6.20 -5.51
N PHE A 70 -4.26 -5.44 -6.57
CA PHE A 70 -4.44 -5.86 -7.95
C PHE A 70 -3.08 -6.27 -8.50
N LYS A 71 -2.96 -7.54 -8.88
CA LYS A 71 -1.68 -8.08 -9.37
C LYS A 71 -1.33 -7.48 -10.72
N GLY A 72 -0.13 -6.93 -10.82
CA GLY A 72 0.40 -6.42 -12.08
C GLY A 72 0.67 -7.59 -13.01
N HIS A 73 0.00 -7.63 -14.17
CA HIS A 73 0.35 -8.59 -15.20
C HIS A 73 1.71 -8.24 -15.78
N CYS A 74 2.74 -9.02 -15.43
CA CYS A 74 3.99 -9.00 -16.14
C CYS A 74 3.83 -9.80 -17.44
N SER A 75 3.37 -9.16 -18.51
CA SER A 75 3.44 -9.69 -19.87
C SER A 75 4.35 -8.82 -20.74
N TYR A 76 5.64 -8.77 -20.42
CA TYR A 76 6.67 -8.24 -21.30
C TYR A 76 7.84 -9.22 -21.42
N PHE A 77 7.54 -10.43 -21.87
CA PHE A 77 8.45 -11.30 -22.63
C PHE A 77 7.71 -12.12 -23.69
N THR A 78 6.62 -11.60 -24.28
CA THR A 78 6.18 -12.09 -25.59
C THR A 78 6.90 -11.27 -26.64
N HIS A 79 7.88 -11.91 -27.29
CA HIS A 79 8.55 -11.44 -28.51
C HIS A 79 7.60 -10.61 -29.39
N VAL A 80 7.79 -9.30 -29.45
CA VAL A 80 7.37 -8.53 -30.62
C VAL A 80 8.35 -8.93 -31.72
N LYS A 81 7.96 -9.86 -32.59
CA LYS A 81 8.62 -9.98 -33.90
C LYS A 81 8.25 -8.72 -34.67
N CYS A 82 9.20 -7.80 -34.82
CA CYS A 82 9.15 -6.88 -35.95
C CYS A 82 9.34 -7.75 -37.20
N ASN A 83 8.29 -7.92 -37.99
CA ASN A 83 8.46 -8.42 -39.35
C ASN A 83 9.19 -7.35 -40.17
N GLU A 84 10.09 -7.84 -41.00
CA GLU A 84 10.85 -7.11 -42.02
C GLU A 84 9.95 -6.31 -42.96
#